data_AF-A0A1C0YRE6-F1
#
_entry.id   AF-A0A1C0YRE6-F1
#
_cell.length_a   1.000
_cell.length_b   1.000
_cell.length_c   1.000
_cell.angle_alpha   90.00
_cell.angle_beta   90.00
_cell.angle_gamma   90.00
#
_symmetry.space_group_name_H-M   'P 1'
#
loop_
_entity.id
_entity.type
_entity.pdbx_description
1 polymer ?
#
loop_
_entity_poly.entity_id
_entity_poly.type
_entity_poly.pdbx_seq_one_letter_code
_entity_poly.pdbx_strand_id
1 'polypeptide(L)'
;MRTLHWLTLCLVLLLAGCTTNEQQEAVEKEEGITKIKPDETITIPFHTPIDATSITDERVRLVHESGEAVERIITLSDDRLELHISPPEQGFPVGHYTLTITSNVLTIGGQPLVASDYEKKYNVPMRYRVEQLVDGKIEIIGMFMSREEADAVMTDETVLFDYDEAIVIPDGQGLVITTDQGITKLYYDKALTDAATYVAGSSELRLLEKTASYIKVLAANEVFYMEPDDVTYVPFYMERTHYTVEDGQLVFHVRHYRYDHTSSFAVSDAPSFLKEGKRYYSNDGHTFYDEEGERVGNEPTYFQFLSMRSTTSYSAKQLDKYIVEMLEERQQQGGKYANAATKSKLLGLGTVLKKVEQELHVNALLILALAQHESDYGMSNHAQTYNNLFGLYVFDENPANKTFSSIEGNVLELAGQFLNKNYIPPGAGYAHGAYFGNKVQGVNVRYASDQFWGAKAAGHAYRIDRALGGKDFERYDIARVNDDILEQSNRLDVYAQKNDEQVIYTIDAAHGQFVTAHKSASGSWRAIISDSGRYDEGYVRKSVID
;
A
#
# COMPACT_ATOMS: atom_id res chain seq x y z
N MET A 1 -54.49 24.91 0.04
CA MET A 1 -55.43 24.14 -0.81
C MET A 1 -55.13 22.67 -0.53
N ARG A 2 -55.95 22.01 0.30
CA ARG A 2 -57.11 21.18 -0.10
C ARG A 2 -56.61 19.95 -0.90
N THR A 3 -56.82 18.69 -0.52
CA THR A 3 -57.89 18.09 0.31
C THR A 3 -57.62 16.59 0.47
N LEU A 4 -57.79 16.01 1.69
CA LEU A 4 -58.81 14.99 2.07
C LEU A 4 -58.44 13.51 1.73
N HIS A 5 -58.81 12.46 2.47
CA HIS A 5 -59.79 12.23 3.56
C HIS A 5 -59.39 10.91 4.29
N TRP A 6 -59.39 10.82 5.64
CA TRP A 6 -60.50 10.44 6.55
C TRP A 6 -60.93 8.97 6.37
N LEU A 7 -61.20 8.10 7.36
CA LEU A 7 -61.56 8.10 8.79
C LEU A 7 -61.43 6.58 9.19
N THR A 8 -61.36 6.10 10.43
CA THR A 8 -62.33 6.33 11.50
C THR A 8 -61.77 5.82 12.83
N LEU A 9 -62.10 6.62 13.84
CA LEU A 9 -61.90 6.48 15.27
C LEU A 9 -62.84 5.42 15.87
N CYS A 10 -62.42 4.73 16.94
CA CYS A 10 -63.32 4.45 18.06
C CYS A 10 -62.54 4.45 19.39
N LEU A 11 -62.90 5.42 20.21
CA LEU A 11 -62.45 5.74 21.56
C LEU A 11 -63.27 4.91 22.57
N VAL A 12 -62.71 4.58 23.76
CA VAL A 12 -63.31 4.86 25.09
C VAL A 12 -62.38 4.40 26.25
N LEU A 13 -61.87 5.42 26.96
CA LEU A 13 -61.68 5.66 28.40
C LEU A 13 -60.94 4.71 29.39
N LEU A 14 -59.81 5.26 29.90
CA LEU A 14 -59.46 5.62 31.31
C LEU A 14 -59.45 4.54 32.43
N LEU A 15 -58.26 4.17 32.94
CA LEU A 15 -57.56 4.76 34.12
C LEU A 15 -56.56 3.78 34.77
N ALA A 16 -55.41 4.33 35.16
CA ALA A 16 -54.48 3.91 36.22
C ALA A 16 -53.70 2.59 36.05
N GLY A 17 -52.37 2.72 35.96
CA GLY A 17 -51.43 1.62 36.11
C GLY A 17 -50.08 1.95 35.52
N CYS A 18 -49.21 2.58 36.32
CA CYS A 18 -47.80 2.71 36.00
C CYS A 18 -47.18 1.31 36.07
N THR A 19 -46.77 0.71 34.95
CA THR A 19 -45.80 -0.39 34.94
C THR A 19 -44.95 -0.35 33.67
N THR A 20 -43.65 -0.26 33.91
CA THR A 20 -42.50 -0.45 33.04
C THR A 20 -42.65 -1.63 32.06
N ASN A 21 -42.32 -1.41 30.79
CA ASN A 21 -42.04 -2.49 29.85
C ASN A 21 -40.87 -2.06 28.94
N GLU A 22 -39.69 -1.92 29.57
CA GLU A 22 -38.40 -1.99 28.90
C GLU A 22 -37.71 -3.22 29.49
N GLN A 23 -37.70 -4.35 28.77
CA GLN A 23 -36.67 -5.38 28.89
C GLN A 23 -36.75 -6.42 27.77
N GLN A 24 -35.56 -6.74 27.26
CA GLN A 24 -35.13 -7.90 26.44
C GLN A 24 -35.26 -7.85 24.91
N GLU A 25 -34.29 -7.20 24.27
CA GLU A 25 -33.64 -7.70 23.03
C GLU A 25 -32.28 -8.28 23.47
N ALA A 26 -32.12 -9.60 23.54
CA ALA A 26 -31.72 -10.54 22.47
C ALA A 26 -30.22 -10.42 22.12
N VAL A 27 -29.41 -11.37 22.63
CA VAL A 27 -28.10 -11.68 22.05
C VAL A 27 -28.33 -12.01 20.58
N GLU A 28 -27.69 -11.29 19.66
CA GLU A 28 -27.80 -11.58 18.23
C GLU A 28 -27.38 -13.04 17.97
N LYS A 29 -28.26 -13.81 17.35
CA LYS A 29 -27.93 -15.13 16.82
C LYS A 29 -27.05 -14.93 15.58
N GLU A 30 -25.73 -14.96 15.76
CA GLU A 30 -24.82 -15.13 14.63
C GLU A 30 -24.99 -16.54 14.06
N GLU A 31 -25.57 -16.65 12.86
CA GLU A 31 -25.59 -17.90 12.10
C GLU A 31 -24.21 -18.14 11.48
N GLY A 32 -23.42 -19.06 12.07
CA GLY A 32 -22.10 -19.44 11.57
C GLY A 32 -21.29 -20.29 12.56
N ILE A 33 -20.19 -20.88 12.09
CA ILE A 33 -19.17 -21.50 12.95
C ILE A 33 -18.04 -20.48 13.14
N THR A 34 -17.76 -20.09 14.38
CA THR A 34 -16.68 -19.16 14.72
C THR A 34 -15.36 -19.93 14.88
N LYS A 35 -14.31 -19.57 14.13
CA LYS A 35 -12.97 -20.13 14.36
C LYS A 35 -12.36 -19.46 15.61
N ILE A 36 -11.74 -20.26 16.47
CA ILE A 36 -11.00 -19.78 17.66
C ILE A 36 -9.66 -20.50 17.76
N LYS A 37 -8.66 -19.86 18.35
CA LYS A 37 -7.39 -20.51 18.68
C LYS A 37 -7.55 -21.42 19.91
N PRO A 38 -6.72 -22.48 20.09
CA PRO A 38 -6.77 -23.36 21.24
C PRO A 38 -6.65 -22.63 22.59
N ASP A 39 -5.90 -21.54 22.64
CA ASP A 39 -5.64 -20.71 23.83
C ASP A 39 -6.58 -19.51 23.96
N GLU A 40 -7.55 -19.36 23.05
CA GLU A 40 -8.45 -18.22 23.02
C GLU A 40 -9.60 -18.36 24.03
N THR A 41 -9.77 -17.35 24.88
CA THR A 41 -10.94 -17.23 25.75
C THR A 41 -12.15 -16.78 24.94
N ILE A 42 -13.24 -17.54 25.01
CA ILE A 42 -14.52 -17.17 24.39
C ILE A 42 -15.21 -16.14 25.27
N THR A 43 -15.49 -14.95 24.74
CA THR A 43 -16.20 -13.87 25.45
C THR A 43 -17.60 -13.67 24.87
N ILE A 44 -18.62 -13.74 25.73
CA ILE A 44 -20.03 -13.49 25.37
C ILE A 44 -20.54 -12.26 26.14
N PRO A 45 -20.82 -11.13 25.46
CA PRO A 45 -21.36 -9.94 26.09
C PRO A 45 -22.88 -10.01 26.28
N PHE A 46 -23.37 -9.34 27.32
CA PHE A 46 -24.78 -9.19 27.68
C PHE A 46 -25.08 -7.75 28.10
N HIS A 47 -26.35 -7.34 27.98
CA HIS A 47 -26.80 -6.01 28.38
C HIS A 47 -27.31 -5.92 29.83
N THR A 48 -27.34 -7.05 30.55
CA THR A 48 -27.85 -7.10 31.93
C THR A 48 -26.90 -7.93 32.80
N PRO A 49 -26.54 -7.45 34.02
CA PRO A 49 -25.60 -8.15 34.89
C PRO A 49 -26.05 -9.57 35.23
N ILE A 50 -25.13 -10.50 35.07
CA ILE A 50 -25.30 -11.94 35.31
C ILE A 50 -25.28 -12.22 36.82
N ASP A 51 -26.18 -13.07 37.30
CA ASP A 51 -26.07 -13.65 38.64
C ASP A 51 -25.05 -14.79 38.62
N ALA A 52 -23.89 -14.55 39.22
CA ALA A 52 -22.81 -15.53 39.32
C ALA A 52 -23.24 -16.86 39.96
N THR A 53 -24.24 -16.86 40.86
CA THR A 53 -24.73 -18.09 41.50
C THR A 53 -25.57 -18.96 40.56
N SER A 54 -26.03 -18.38 39.44
CA SER A 54 -26.80 -19.09 38.42
C SER A 54 -25.93 -19.79 37.36
N ILE A 55 -24.61 -19.57 37.40
CA ILE A 55 -23.64 -20.20 36.49
C ILE A 55 -23.21 -21.55 37.05
N THR A 56 -23.49 -22.61 36.29
CA THR A 56 -23.04 -23.99 36.58
C THR A 56 -22.63 -24.68 35.28
N ASP A 57 -21.89 -25.78 35.39
CA ASP A 57 -21.43 -26.55 34.23
C ASP A 57 -22.57 -27.12 33.39
N GLU A 58 -23.75 -27.35 33.98
CA GLU A 58 -24.95 -27.81 33.27
C GLU A 58 -25.67 -26.69 32.53
N ARG A 59 -25.50 -25.44 32.98
CA ARG A 59 -26.20 -24.27 32.45
C ARG A 59 -25.38 -23.50 31.42
N VAL A 60 -24.06 -23.59 31.50
CA VAL A 60 -23.11 -23.08 30.50
C VAL A 60 -22.25 -24.25 30.05
N ARG A 61 -22.64 -24.90 28.97
CA ARG A 61 -22.02 -26.13 28.46
C ARG A 61 -21.15 -25.83 27.25
N LEU A 62 -19.99 -26.45 27.17
CA LEU A 62 -19.18 -26.52 25.95
C LEU A 62 -18.98 -27.99 25.61
N VAL A 63 -19.49 -28.41 24.44
CA VAL A 63 -19.51 -29.81 24.03
C VAL A 63 -18.78 -29.94 22.70
N HIS A 64 -17.82 -30.86 22.64
CA HIS A 64 -17.12 -31.21 21.41
C HIS A 64 -18.01 -32.03 20.47
N GLU A 65 -17.73 -32.05 19.17
CA GLU A 65 -18.51 -32.82 18.18
C GLU A 65 -18.53 -34.33 18.42
N SER A 66 -17.57 -34.86 19.19
CA SER A 66 -17.59 -36.24 19.68
C SER A 66 -18.70 -36.51 20.70
N GLY A 67 -19.35 -35.45 21.22
CA GLY A 67 -20.35 -35.49 22.29
C GLY A 67 -19.77 -35.35 23.70
N GLU A 68 -18.46 -35.19 23.84
CA GLU A 68 -17.79 -35.06 25.14
C GLU A 68 -17.84 -33.62 25.66
N ALA A 69 -18.04 -33.47 26.98
CA ALA A 69 -17.94 -32.19 27.64
C ALA A 69 -16.48 -31.72 27.69
N VAL A 70 -16.24 -30.45 27.41
CA VAL A 70 -14.90 -29.88 27.29
C VAL A 70 -14.53 -29.19 28.59
N GLU A 71 -13.32 -29.46 29.08
CA GLU A 71 -12.75 -28.75 30.23
C GLU A 71 -12.60 -27.27 29.90
N ARG A 72 -12.98 -26.40 30.85
CA ARG A 72 -13.01 -24.94 30.67
C ARG A 72 -13.07 -24.25 32.02
N ILE A 73 -12.63 -23.00 32.06
CA ILE A 73 -12.77 -22.12 33.23
C ILE A 73 -13.83 -21.07 32.88
N ILE A 74 -14.86 -20.95 33.70
CA ILE A 74 -15.94 -19.98 33.50
C ILE A 74 -15.75 -18.82 34.48
N THR A 75 -15.56 -17.62 33.97
CA THR A 75 -15.47 -16.39 34.76
C THR A 75 -16.44 -15.32 34.25
N LEU A 76 -16.62 -14.27 35.05
CA LEU A 76 -17.41 -13.10 34.69
C LEU A 76 -16.51 -11.86 34.73
N SER A 77 -16.79 -10.87 33.90
CA SER A 77 -16.23 -9.52 34.04
C SER A 77 -16.63 -8.89 35.39
N ASP A 78 -15.89 -7.87 35.83
CA ASP A 78 -16.15 -7.16 37.08
C ASP A 78 -17.56 -6.54 37.14
N ASP A 79 -18.06 -6.04 36.01
CA ASP A 79 -19.41 -5.49 35.86
C ASP A 79 -20.49 -6.57 35.62
N ARG A 80 -20.07 -7.83 35.47
CA ARG A 80 -20.88 -9.01 35.18
C ARG A 80 -21.69 -8.92 33.90
N LEU A 81 -21.26 -8.09 32.95
CA LEU A 81 -21.87 -7.99 31.63
C LEU A 81 -21.23 -8.96 30.63
N GLU A 82 -20.14 -9.62 30.98
CA GLU A 82 -19.48 -10.59 30.10
C GLU A 82 -19.33 -11.95 30.78
N LEU A 83 -19.58 -13.00 30.01
CA LEU A 83 -19.24 -14.38 30.35
C LEU A 83 -17.98 -14.78 29.59
N HIS A 84 -16.95 -15.21 30.30
CA HIS A 84 -15.69 -15.70 29.73
C HIS A 84 -15.61 -17.20 29.90
N ILE A 85 -15.38 -17.93 28.80
CA ILE A 85 -15.10 -19.37 28.79
C ILE A 85 -13.65 -19.55 28.33
N SER A 86 -12.74 -19.66 29.29
CA SER A 86 -11.31 -19.82 29.04
C SER A 86 -10.94 -21.30 28.88
N PRO A 87 -9.98 -21.62 28.00
CA PRO A 87 -9.46 -22.97 27.90
C PRO A 87 -8.67 -23.38 29.15
N PRO A 88 -8.46 -24.69 29.36
CA PRO A 88 -7.49 -25.18 30.34
C PRO A 88 -6.05 -24.89 29.87
N GLU A 89 -5.04 -25.15 30.70
CA GLU A 89 -3.63 -24.84 30.39
C GLU A 89 -3.16 -25.46 29.06
N GLN A 90 -3.66 -26.65 28.73
CA GLN A 90 -3.38 -27.37 27.49
C GLN A 90 -4.13 -26.84 26.25
N GLY A 91 -5.02 -25.85 26.40
CA GLY A 91 -5.87 -25.34 25.33
C GLY A 91 -7.12 -26.20 25.07
N PHE A 92 -8.04 -25.67 24.27
CA PHE A 92 -9.12 -26.46 23.69
C PHE A 92 -8.56 -27.47 22.66
N PRO A 93 -9.03 -28.72 22.64
CA PRO A 93 -8.67 -29.68 21.59
C PRO A 93 -9.01 -29.19 20.18
N VAL A 94 -8.53 -29.85 19.14
CA VAL A 94 -8.97 -29.59 17.76
C VAL A 94 -10.37 -30.15 17.55
N GLY A 95 -11.20 -29.41 16.82
CA GLY A 95 -12.49 -29.88 16.34
C GLY A 95 -13.60 -28.85 16.51
N HIS A 96 -14.83 -29.31 16.29
CA HIS A 96 -16.02 -28.48 16.39
C HIS A 96 -16.64 -28.53 17.79
N TYR A 97 -17.15 -27.39 18.24
CA TYR A 97 -17.76 -27.22 19.54
C TYR A 97 -19.12 -26.57 19.45
N THR A 98 -20.02 -26.92 20.37
CA THR A 98 -21.25 -26.18 20.64
C THR A 98 -21.20 -25.63 22.05
N LEU A 99 -21.19 -24.30 22.18
CA LEU A 99 -21.46 -23.60 23.42
C LEU A 99 -22.98 -23.50 23.58
N THR A 100 -23.50 -23.93 24.73
CA THR A 100 -24.91 -23.76 25.09
C THR A 100 -25.03 -23.01 26.40
N ILE A 101 -25.68 -21.84 26.38
CA ILE A 101 -26.08 -21.09 27.57
C ILE A 101 -27.59 -21.27 27.73
N THR A 102 -27.99 -22.01 28.77
CA THR A 102 -29.40 -22.35 28.98
C THR A 102 -30.21 -21.14 29.45
N SER A 103 -31.51 -21.13 29.20
CA SER A 103 -32.44 -20.09 29.71
C SER A 103 -32.55 -20.05 31.25
N ASN A 104 -31.88 -20.96 31.96
CA ASN A 104 -31.83 -21.02 33.42
C ASN A 104 -30.63 -20.27 34.01
N VAL A 105 -29.75 -19.70 33.19
CA VAL A 105 -28.82 -18.66 33.64
C VAL A 105 -29.63 -17.39 33.90
N LEU A 106 -29.39 -16.73 35.04
CA LEU A 106 -30.22 -15.63 35.52
C LEU A 106 -29.44 -14.31 35.56
N THR A 107 -30.18 -13.23 35.48
CA THR A 107 -29.74 -11.87 35.83
C THR A 107 -29.73 -11.71 37.36
N ILE A 108 -29.05 -10.68 37.89
CA ILE A 108 -29.09 -10.33 39.33
C ILE A 108 -30.54 -10.13 39.84
N GLY A 109 -31.46 -9.72 38.96
CA GLY A 109 -32.88 -9.56 39.26
C GLY A 109 -33.70 -10.87 39.27
N GLY A 110 -33.07 -12.02 39.11
CA GLY A 110 -33.71 -13.34 39.09
C GLY A 110 -34.50 -13.67 37.83
N GLN A 111 -34.42 -12.83 36.79
CA GLN A 111 -35.02 -13.09 35.48
C GLN A 111 -34.07 -13.92 34.61
N PRO A 112 -34.57 -14.78 33.69
CA PRO A 112 -33.75 -15.44 32.68
C PRO A 112 -32.83 -14.46 31.94
N LEU A 113 -31.55 -14.80 31.82
CA LEU A 113 -30.56 -13.99 31.09
C LEU A 113 -30.85 -14.00 29.58
N VAL A 114 -31.28 -15.15 29.05
CA VAL A 114 -31.69 -15.36 27.67
C VAL A 114 -33.10 -15.95 27.61
N ALA A 115 -33.91 -15.53 26.63
CA ALA A 115 -35.31 -15.94 26.50
C ALA A 115 -35.49 -17.44 26.15
N SER A 116 -34.47 -18.04 25.53
CA SER A 116 -34.35 -19.47 25.22
C SER A 116 -32.89 -19.86 25.27
N ASP A 117 -32.58 -21.16 25.31
CA ASP A 117 -31.21 -21.66 25.19
C ASP A 117 -30.49 -20.99 24.01
N TYR A 118 -29.35 -20.39 24.31
CA TYR A 118 -28.45 -19.76 23.35
C TYR A 118 -27.40 -20.79 22.94
N GLU A 119 -27.23 -20.99 21.64
CA GLU A 119 -26.21 -21.87 21.09
C GLU A 119 -25.31 -21.10 20.15
N LYS A 120 -23.99 -21.31 20.27
CA LYS A 120 -22.99 -20.81 19.34
C LYS A 120 -21.99 -21.91 19.01
N LYS A 121 -21.65 -22.06 17.73
CA LYS A 121 -20.74 -23.10 17.24
C LYS A 121 -19.34 -22.53 17.06
N TYR A 122 -18.35 -23.30 17.47
CA TYR A 122 -16.94 -22.95 17.32
C TYR A 122 -16.17 -24.04 16.59
N ASN A 123 -15.00 -23.69 16.06
CA ASN A 123 -14.03 -24.62 15.50
C ASN A 123 -12.62 -24.23 15.97
N VAL A 124 -11.91 -25.17 16.59
CA VAL A 124 -10.48 -25.04 16.85
C VAL A 124 -9.77 -25.81 15.74
N PRO A 125 -9.13 -25.14 14.76
CA PRO A 125 -8.46 -25.81 13.66
C PRO A 125 -7.11 -26.40 14.10
N MET A 126 -6.59 -27.33 13.29
CA MET A 126 -5.16 -27.67 13.36
C MET A 126 -4.33 -26.40 13.17
N ARG A 127 -3.31 -26.22 14.01
CA ARG A 127 -2.52 -24.99 14.03
C ARG A 127 -1.64 -24.84 12.79
N TYR A 128 -0.86 -25.86 12.47
CA TYR A 128 0.10 -25.80 11.37
C TYR A 128 -0.46 -26.45 10.12
N ARG A 129 -0.17 -25.86 8.96
CA ARG A 129 -0.54 -26.42 7.65
C ARG A 129 0.67 -26.35 6.71
N VAL A 130 0.99 -27.46 6.07
CA VAL A 130 2.04 -27.53 5.05
C VAL A 130 1.37 -27.61 3.69
N GLU A 131 1.70 -26.67 2.81
CA GLU A 131 1.17 -26.58 1.45
C GLU A 131 2.29 -26.70 0.42
N GLN A 132 1.95 -27.13 -0.79
CA GLN A 132 2.83 -27.10 -1.95
C GLN A 132 2.05 -26.63 -3.18
N LEU A 133 2.68 -25.84 -4.05
CA LEU A 133 2.12 -25.52 -5.36
C LEU A 133 2.58 -26.56 -6.39
N VAL A 134 1.64 -27.35 -6.91
CA VAL A 134 1.89 -28.39 -7.92
C VAL A 134 1.01 -28.12 -9.14
N ASP A 135 1.63 -27.89 -10.31
CA ASP A 135 0.93 -27.62 -11.58
C ASP A 135 -0.18 -26.54 -11.47
N GLY A 136 0.11 -25.45 -10.75
CA GLY A 136 -0.82 -24.32 -10.55
C GLY A 136 -1.95 -24.60 -9.55
N LYS A 137 -1.87 -25.70 -8.79
CA LYS A 137 -2.83 -26.05 -7.73
C LYS A 137 -2.13 -26.16 -6.39
N ILE A 138 -2.81 -25.67 -5.35
CA ILE A 138 -2.33 -25.78 -3.97
C ILE A 138 -2.73 -27.16 -3.45
N GLU A 139 -1.76 -27.97 -3.07
CA GLU A 139 -1.94 -29.25 -2.38
C GLU A 139 -1.61 -29.09 -0.90
N ILE A 140 -2.50 -29.59 -0.02
CA ILE A 140 -2.24 -29.65 1.42
C ILE A 140 -1.48 -30.95 1.70
N ILE A 141 -0.20 -30.83 2.02
CA ILE A 141 0.69 -31.96 2.36
C ILE A 141 0.33 -32.52 3.73
N GLY A 142 -0.03 -31.66 4.68
CA GLY A 142 -0.46 -32.07 6.00
C GLY A 142 -0.95 -30.92 6.87
N MET A 143 -1.66 -31.29 7.93
CA MET A 143 -2.10 -30.36 8.98
C MET A 143 -1.69 -30.95 10.33
N PHE A 144 -1.08 -30.13 11.19
CA PHE A 144 -0.41 -30.59 12.41
C PHE A 144 -0.75 -29.69 13.60
N MET A 145 -0.71 -30.25 14.80
CA MET A 145 -0.82 -29.47 16.03
C MET A 145 0.53 -28.98 16.51
N SER A 146 1.57 -29.80 16.33
CA SER A 146 2.92 -29.44 16.73
C SER A 146 3.74 -28.93 15.54
N ARG A 147 4.67 -28.02 15.86
CA ARG A 147 5.64 -27.51 14.90
C ARG A 147 6.59 -28.61 14.43
N GLU A 148 6.98 -29.51 15.33
CA GLU A 148 7.88 -30.62 15.07
C GLU A 148 7.33 -31.58 14.00
N GLU A 149 6.05 -31.95 14.10
CA GLU A 149 5.40 -32.79 13.08
C GLU A 149 5.29 -32.09 11.72
N ALA A 150 5.01 -30.78 11.72
CA ALA A 150 4.97 -30.00 10.50
C ALA A 150 6.34 -29.91 9.83
N ASP A 151 7.40 -29.61 10.59
CA ASP A 151 8.77 -29.55 10.09
C ASP A 151 9.25 -30.92 9.54
N ALA A 152 8.76 -32.03 10.09
CA ALA A 152 9.12 -33.38 9.64
C ALA A 152 8.65 -33.73 8.22
N VAL A 153 7.66 -33.01 7.67
CA VAL A 153 7.17 -33.19 6.29
C VAL A 153 7.58 -32.07 5.35
N MET A 154 8.29 -31.05 5.84
CA MET A 154 8.76 -29.93 5.03
C MET A 154 9.81 -30.37 4.01
N THR A 155 9.78 -29.71 2.86
CA THR A 155 10.76 -29.80 1.77
C THR A 155 11.08 -28.40 1.25
N ASP A 156 12.04 -28.30 0.34
CA ASP A 156 12.41 -27.03 -0.33
C ASP A 156 11.35 -26.55 -1.34
N GLU A 157 10.20 -27.23 -1.44
CA GLU A 157 9.08 -26.86 -2.31
C GLU A 157 7.81 -26.53 -1.51
N THR A 158 7.83 -26.72 -0.19
CA THR A 158 6.65 -26.56 0.67
C THR A 158 6.66 -25.26 1.46
N VAL A 159 5.47 -24.73 1.71
CA VAL A 159 5.21 -23.59 2.57
C VAL A 159 4.60 -24.07 3.88
N LEU A 160 5.10 -23.58 5.01
CA LEU A 160 4.51 -23.80 6.33
C LEU A 160 3.71 -22.58 6.75
N PHE A 161 2.46 -22.80 7.12
CA PHE A 161 1.58 -21.83 7.74
C PHE A 161 1.41 -22.12 9.23
N ASP A 162 1.42 -21.07 10.07
CA ASP A 162 0.82 -21.05 11.40
C ASP A 162 -0.55 -20.37 11.28
N TYR A 163 -1.62 -21.14 11.38
CA TYR A 163 -2.98 -20.79 10.97
C TYR A 163 -3.05 -20.31 9.51
N ASP A 164 -3.15 -19.00 9.31
CA ASP A 164 -3.30 -18.34 8.02
C ASP A 164 -2.03 -17.54 7.64
N GLU A 165 -1.02 -17.50 8.52
CA GLU A 165 0.24 -16.78 8.28
C GLU A 165 1.33 -17.74 7.82
N ALA A 166 1.94 -17.47 6.67
CA ALA A 166 3.10 -18.24 6.22
C ALA A 166 4.33 -17.85 7.06
N ILE A 167 4.93 -18.85 7.69
CA ILE A 167 6.08 -18.71 8.62
C ILE A 167 7.38 -19.31 8.04
N VAL A 168 7.26 -20.18 7.04
CA VAL A 168 8.38 -20.70 6.24
C VAL A 168 7.95 -20.78 4.78
N ILE A 169 8.73 -20.19 3.88
CA ILE A 169 8.56 -20.32 2.43
C ILE A 169 9.90 -20.72 1.80
N PRO A 170 9.89 -21.43 0.65
CA PRO A 170 11.12 -21.68 -0.10
C PRO A 170 11.79 -20.39 -0.58
N ASP A 171 13.12 -20.42 -0.61
CA ASP A 171 13.93 -19.34 -1.17
C ASP A 171 13.52 -19.06 -2.63
N GLY A 172 13.35 -17.78 -2.96
CA GLY A 172 12.96 -17.34 -4.31
C GLY A 172 11.49 -17.53 -4.69
N GLN A 173 10.66 -18.18 -3.85
CA GLN A 173 9.28 -18.56 -4.18
C GLN A 173 8.19 -17.72 -3.46
N GLY A 174 8.55 -16.53 -2.98
CA GLY A 174 7.58 -15.68 -2.32
C GLY A 174 8.08 -14.27 -2.08
N LEU A 175 7.32 -13.57 -1.25
CA LEU A 175 7.56 -12.22 -0.81
C LEU A 175 7.88 -12.22 0.69
N VAL A 176 8.61 -11.20 1.10
CA VAL A 176 8.78 -10.78 2.49
C VAL A 176 8.03 -9.47 2.65
N ILE A 177 7.21 -9.40 3.69
CA ILE A 177 6.51 -8.19 4.10
C ILE A 177 7.23 -7.64 5.33
N THR A 178 7.73 -6.41 5.23
CA THR A 178 8.45 -5.78 6.34
C THR A 178 7.53 -5.53 7.54
N THR A 179 8.13 -5.46 8.73
CA THR A 179 7.42 -5.18 9.98
C THR A 179 6.50 -3.98 9.86
N ASP A 180 5.35 -4.03 10.51
CA ASP A 180 4.33 -2.96 10.48
C ASP A 180 4.79 -1.60 11.03
N GLN A 181 5.92 -1.54 11.75
CA GLN A 181 6.39 -0.36 12.46
C GLN A 181 7.69 0.17 11.86
N GLY A 182 7.79 1.51 11.77
CA GLY A 182 9.02 2.19 11.38
C GLY A 182 9.40 2.02 9.90
N ILE A 183 10.70 2.12 9.65
CA ILE A 183 11.31 1.91 8.33
C ILE A 183 12.27 0.73 8.39
N THR A 184 12.35 -0.03 7.30
CA THR A 184 13.35 -1.09 7.12
C THR A 184 14.44 -0.57 6.20
N LYS A 185 15.69 -0.59 6.65
CA LYS A 185 16.85 -0.24 5.81
C LYS A 185 17.21 -1.40 4.89
N LEU A 186 17.56 -1.07 3.66
CA LEU A 186 18.07 -2.00 2.66
C LEU A 186 19.55 -1.69 2.42
N TYR A 187 20.38 -2.73 2.39
CA TYR A 187 21.83 -2.65 2.33
C TYR A 187 22.36 -3.32 1.06
N TYR A 188 23.48 -2.84 0.53
CA TYR A 188 24.16 -3.49 -0.61
C TYR A 188 24.97 -4.71 -0.18
N ASP A 189 25.34 -4.81 1.09
CA ASP A 189 26.22 -5.85 1.62
C ASP A 189 25.57 -6.74 2.68
N LYS A 190 26.00 -8.00 2.72
CA LYS A 190 25.56 -9.01 3.69
C LYS A 190 25.92 -8.69 5.14
N ALA A 191 26.88 -7.78 5.38
CA ALA A 191 27.27 -7.35 6.71
C ALA A 191 26.41 -6.17 7.22
N LEU A 192 25.47 -5.68 6.40
CA LEU A 192 24.51 -4.64 6.74
C LEU A 192 25.18 -3.32 7.17
N THR A 193 26.22 -2.92 6.44
CA THR A 193 27.04 -1.74 6.77
C THR A 193 26.87 -0.57 5.81
N ASP A 194 26.53 -0.84 4.55
CA ASP A 194 26.34 0.15 3.50
C ASP A 194 24.85 0.30 3.15
N ALA A 195 24.20 1.23 3.85
CA ALA A 195 22.77 1.48 3.69
C ALA A 195 22.46 2.18 2.35
N ALA A 196 21.83 1.43 1.45
CA ALA A 196 21.45 1.86 0.12
C ALA A 196 20.19 2.72 0.11
N THR A 197 19.11 2.23 0.73
CA THR A 197 17.80 2.89 0.80
C THR A 197 17.00 2.36 2.00
N TYR A 198 15.72 2.70 2.08
CA TYR A 198 14.81 2.25 3.12
C TYR A 198 13.39 2.12 2.56
N VAL A 199 12.59 1.24 3.15
CA VAL A 199 11.17 1.05 2.84
C VAL A 199 10.31 1.26 4.09
N ALA A 200 9.03 1.57 3.90
CA ALA A 200 8.07 1.73 4.99
C ALA A 200 7.76 0.38 5.66
N GLY A 201 7.08 0.41 6.81
CA GLY A 201 6.48 -0.80 7.35
C GLY A 201 5.40 -1.40 6.43
N SER A 202 5.17 -2.71 6.55
CA SER A 202 4.25 -3.49 5.72
C SER A 202 4.59 -3.43 4.21
N SER A 203 5.85 -3.23 3.86
CA SER A 203 6.33 -3.12 2.48
C SER A 203 6.60 -4.50 1.86
N GLU A 204 6.20 -4.67 0.60
CA GLU A 204 6.33 -5.92 -0.15
C GLU A 204 7.68 -6.00 -0.87
N LEU A 205 8.52 -6.99 -0.56
CA LEU A 205 9.81 -7.23 -1.20
C LEU A 205 9.87 -8.68 -1.70
N ARG A 206 10.51 -8.95 -2.84
CA ARG A 206 10.64 -10.34 -3.31
C ARG A 206 11.73 -11.06 -2.51
N LEU A 207 11.42 -12.19 -1.89
CA LEU A 207 12.39 -13.02 -1.20
C LEU A 207 13.33 -13.67 -2.22
N LEU A 208 14.63 -13.64 -1.95
CA LEU A 208 15.63 -14.43 -2.69
C LEU A 208 16.27 -15.51 -1.81
N GLU A 209 16.63 -15.17 -0.58
CA GLU A 209 17.33 -16.06 0.34
C GLU A 209 17.13 -15.58 1.77
N LYS A 210 17.03 -16.48 2.74
CA LYS A 210 17.02 -16.13 4.17
C LYS A 210 18.07 -16.90 4.96
N THR A 211 18.75 -16.19 5.85
CA THR A 211 19.72 -16.75 6.79
C THR A 211 19.45 -16.24 8.21
N ALA A 212 20.18 -16.76 9.19
CA ALA A 212 20.14 -16.23 10.55
C ALA A 212 20.74 -14.81 10.70
N SER A 213 21.46 -14.30 9.69
CA SER A 213 22.16 -13.01 9.75
C SER A 213 21.60 -11.94 8.83
N TYR A 214 20.92 -12.34 7.76
CA TYR A 214 20.29 -11.42 6.80
C TYR A 214 19.15 -12.09 6.06
N ILE A 215 18.25 -11.27 5.50
CA ILE A 215 17.34 -11.66 4.43
C ILE A 215 17.80 -10.95 3.15
N LYS A 216 17.98 -11.73 2.08
CA LYS A 216 18.29 -11.23 0.75
C LYS A 216 16.99 -11.06 -0.02
N VAL A 217 16.78 -9.86 -0.52
CA VAL A 217 15.55 -9.47 -1.20
C VAL A 217 15.84 -8.84 -2.55
N LEU A 218 14.85 -8.84 -3.42
CA LEU A 218 14.85 -8.07 -4.66
C LEU A 218 13.84 -6.93 -4.53
N ALA A 219 14.29 -5.70 -4.74
CA ALA A 219 13.45 -4.51 -4.78
C ALA A 219 13.82 -3.70 -6.03
N ALA A 220 12.82 -3.37 -6.86
CA ALA A 220 13.06 -2.67 -8.14
C ALA A 220 14.13 -3.35 -9.03
N ASN A 221 14.10 -4.69 -9.07
CA ASN A 221 15.05 -5.55 -9.79
C ASN A 221 16.52 -5.43 -9.35
N GLU A 222 16.80 -4.80 -8.19
CA GLU A 222 18.11 -4.79 -7.56
C GLU A 222 18.12 -5.67 -6.30
N VAL A 223 19.27 -6.30 -6.04
CA VAL A 223 19.47 -7.16 -4.88
C VAL A 223 19.86 -6.32 -3.67
N PHE A 224 19.14 -6.52 -2.57
CA PHE A 224 19.45 -5.92 -1.28
C PHE A 224 19.52 -6.97 -0.17
N TYR A 225 20.08 -6.55 0.96
CA TYR A 225 20.07 -7.28 2.21
C TYR A 225 19.35 -6.45 3.28
N MET A 226 18.65 -7.12 4.18
CA MET A 226 18.01 -6.50 5.34
C MET A 226 18.21 -7.36 6.59
N GLU A 227 17.97 -6.77 7.75
CA GLU A 227 17.99 -7.48 9.03
C GLU A 227 16.92 -8.60 9.03
N PRO A 228 17.21 -9.77 9.63
CA PRO A 228 16.25 -10.85 9.78
C PRO A 228 15.25 -10.54 10.91
N ASP A 229 14.50 -9.45 10.73
CA ASP A 229 13.45 -8.96 11.63
C ASP A 229 12.19 -9.87 11.60
N ASP A 230 11.20 -9.52 12.43
CA ASP A 230 9.87 -10.16 12.46
C ASP A 230 9.07 -9.83 11.19
N VAL A 231 9.35 -10.58 10.13
CA VAL A 231 8.72 -10.42 8.82
C VAL A 231 7.66 -11.49 8.55
N THR A 232 6.62 -11.10 7.81
CA THR A 232 5.62 -12.05 7.30
C THR A 232 6.00 -12.51 5.90
N TYR A 233 5.75 -13.77 5.57
CA TYR A 233 5.96 -14.30 4.22
C TYR A 233 4.66 -14.36 3.44
N VAL A 234 4.74 -14.17 2.12
CA VAL A 234 3.60 -14.31 1.21
C VAL A 234 4.01 -15.12 -0.01
N PRO A 235 3.57 -16.39 -0.12
CA PRO A 235 3.78 -17.20 -1.32
C PRO A 235 3.20 -16.54 -2.57
N PHE A 236 3.79 -16.79 -3.75
CA PHE A 236 3.36 -16.15 -4.99
C PHE A 236 1.95 -16.51 -5.47
N TYR A 237 1.39 -17.61 -4.97
CA TYR A 237 0.00 -18.00 -5.25
C TYR A 237 -1.04 -17.24 -4.40
N MET A 238 -0.61 -16.39 -3.47
CA MET A 238 -1.48 -15.50 -2.70
C MET A 238 -1.61 -14.12 -3.37
N GLU A 239 -2.65 -13.38 -2.99
CA GLU A 239 -2.90 -12.03 -3.51
C GLU A 239 -1.75 -11.08 -3.14
N ARG A 240 -1.22 -10.41 -4.16
CA ARG A 240 -0.08 -9.50 -4.06
C ARG A 240 -0.21 -8.34 -5.04
N THR A 241 0.70 -7.38 -4.93
CA THR A 241 0.75 -6.23 -5.83
C THR A 241 0.93 -6.67 -7.28
N HIS A 242 0.10 -6.16 -8.20
CA HIS A 242 0.07 -6.61 -9.59
C HIS A 242 -0.42 -5.51 -10.54
N TYR A 243 -0.39 -5.79 -11.83
CA TYR A 243 -0.86 -4.92 -12.91
C TYR A 243 -1.94 -5.61 -13.74
N THR A 244 -2.89 -4.82 -14.24
CA THR A 244 -3.91 -5.24 -15.21
C THR A 244 -3.99 -4.23 -16.35
N VAL A 245 -4.63 -4.63 -17.45
CA VAL A 245 -5.07 -3.70 -18.49
C VAL A 245 -6.58 -3.48 -18.34
N GLU A 246 -6.99 -2.22 -18.24
CA GLU A 246 -8.38 -1.79 -18.10
C GLU A 246 -8.61 -0.57 -19.00
N ASP A 247 -9.56 -0.66 -19.94
CA ASP A 247 -9.91 0.42 -20.89
C ASP A 247 -8.69 1.00 -21.64
N GLY A 248 -7.78 0.11 -22.05
CA GLY A 248 -6.51 0.46 -22.72
C GLY A 248 -5.46 1.11 -21.83
N GLN A 249 -5.66 1.15 -20.51
CA GLN A 249 -4.71 1.69 -19.54
C GLN A 249 -4.01 0.59 -18.78
N LEU A 250 -2.74 0.82 -18.42
CA LEU A 250 -2.05 0.03 -17.43
C LEU A 250 -2.50 0.49 -16.04
N VAL A 251 -3.13 -0.41 -15.29
CA VAL A 251 -3.60 -0.17 -13.92
C VAL A 251 -2.71 -0.91 -12.95
N PHE A 252 -2.21 -0.20 -11.95
CA PHE A 252 -1.39 -0.75 -10.88
C PHE A 252 -2.24 -1.00 -9.64
N HIS A 253 -2.26 -2.24 -9.16
CA HIS A 253 -2.98 -2.72 -7.98
C HIS A 253 -2.01 -2.94 -6.84
N VAL A 254 -2.02 -2.04 -5.85
CA VAL A 254 -1.16 -2.10 -4.67
C VAL A 254 -1.88 -2.85 -3.56
N ARG A 255 -1.28 -3.94 -3.09
CA ARG A 255 -1.77 -4.73 -1.96
C ARG A 255 -1.33 -4.08 -0.65
N HIS A 256 -2.28 -3.86 0.26
CA HIS A 256 -2.03 -3.35 1.61
C HIS A 256 -2.18 -4.47 2.64
N TYR A 257 -1.08 -5.12 2.99
CA TYR A 257 -1.07 -6.29 3.88
C TYR A 257 -1.64 -6.01 5.27
N ARG A 258 -1.31 -4.85 5.86
CA ARG A 258 -1.80 -4.42 7.17
C ARG A 258 -3.33 -4.31 7.27
N TYR A 259 -3.98 -3.94 6.17
CA TYR A 259 -5.40 -3.57 6.14
C TYR A 259 -6.25 -4.54 5.32
N ASP A 260 -5.64 -5.62 4.83
CA ASP A 260 -6.26 -6.62 3.96
C ASP A 260 -7.14 -6.00 2.84
N HIS A 261 -6.59 -5.04 2.09
CA HIS A 261 -7.28 -4.49 0.92
C HIS A 261 -6.30 -4.18 -0.22
N THR A 262 -6.86 -4.00 -1.41
CA THR A 262 -6.11 -3.63 -2.61
C THR A 262 -6.64 -2.30 -3.13
N SER A 263 -5.73 -1.35 -3.37
CA SER A 263 -6.04 -0.08 -4.01
C SER A 263 -5.49 -0.06 -5.42
N SER A 264 -6.14 0.64 -6.35
CA SER A 264 -5.66 0.71 -7.73
C SER A 264 -5.63 2.12 -8.31
N PHE A 265 -4.76 2.31 -9.30
CA PHE A 265 -4.69 3.55 -10.09
C PHE A 265 -4.03 3.31 -11.44
N ALA A 266 -4.48 4.04 -12.46
CA ALA A 266 -3.86 4.02 -13.77
C ALA A 266 -2.51 4.75 -13.76
N VAL A 267 -1.49 4.16 -14.39
CA VAL A 267 -0.10 4.66 -14.40
C VAL A 267 0.40 5.04 -15.80
N SER A 268 -0.19 4.47 -16.86
CA SER A 268 0.19 4.70 -18.25
C SER A 268 -0.91 4.18 -19.18
N ASP A 269 -0.82 4.51 -20.47
CA ASP A 269 -1.44 3.68 -21.50
C ASP A 269 -0.81 2.28 -21.45
N ALA A 270 -1.62 1.25 -21.77
CA ALA A 270 -1.19 -0.13 -21.70
C ALA A 270 -0.19 -0.47 -22.82
N PRO A 271 1.01 -0.99 -22.49
CA PRO A 271 1.92 -1.55 -23.47
C PRO A 271 1.24 -2.62 -24.32
N SER A 272 1.56 -2.64 -25.63
CA SER A 272 0.87 -3.52 -26.59
C SER A 272 1.00 -5.02 -26.32
N PHE A 273 2.04 -5.44 -25.59
CA PHE A 273 2.26 -6.83 -25.18
C PHE A 273 1.39 -7.25 -23.98
N LEU A 274 0.84 -6.29 -23.23
CA LEU A 274 -0.12 -6.57 -22.15
C LEU A 274 -1.55 -6.63 -22.70
N LYS A 275 -2.36 -7.50 -22.10
CA LYS A 275 -3.74 -7.81 -22.55
C LYS A 275 -4.73 -7.74 -21.39
N GLU A 276 -5.94 -7.26 -21.69
CA GLU A 276 -7.07 -7.25 -20.75
C GLU A 276 -7.41 -8.66 -20.25
N GLY A 277 -7.96 -8.74 -19.03
CA GLY A 277 -8.36 -10.01 -18.40
C GLY A 277 -7.20 -10.88 -17.88
N LYS A 278 -5.96 -10.39 -17.92
CA LYS A 278 -4.78 -11.04 -17.37
C LYS A 278 -4.13 -10.20 -16.26
N ARG A 279 -3.44 -10.88 -15.34
CA ARG A 279 -2.59 -10.26 -14.31
C ARG A 279 -1.13 -10.30 -14.73
N TYR A 280 -0.39 -9.25 -14.37
CA TYR A 280 1.05 -9.15 -14.60
C TYR A 280 1.77 -8.67 -13.36
N TYR A 281 3.04 -9.00 -13.25
CA TYR A 281 3.90 -8.62 -12.13
C TYR A 281 5.12 -7.87 -12.62
N SER A 282 5.59 -6.90 -11.83
CA SER A 282 6.79 -6.14 -12.11
C SER A 282 7.40 -5.66 -10.80
N ASN A 283 8.70 -5.88 -10.60
CA ASN A 283 9.40 -5.38 -9.41
C ASN A 283 9.89 -3.93 -9.61
N ASP A 284 10.21 -3.54 -10.84
CA ASP A 284 10.81 -2.24 -11.21
C ASP A 284 9.79 -1.24 -11.81
N GLY A 285 8.58 -1.71 -12.12
CA GLY A 285 7.49 -0.93 -12.71
C GLY A 285 7.60 -0.79 -14.23
N HIS A 286 8.52 -1.51 -14.88
CA HIS A 286 8.70 -1.44 -16.33
C HIS A 286 9.08 -2.75 -17.00
N THR A 287 9.55 -3.77 -16.27
CA THR A 287 9.77 -5.13 -16.77
C THR A 287 8.63 -6.01 -16.27
N PHE A 288 7.85 -6.57 -17.19
CA PHE A 288 6.61 -7.27 -16.87
C PHE A 288 6.75 -8.78 -17.07
N TYR A 289 6.13 -9.52 -16.16
CA TYR A 289 6.04 -10.97 -16.14
C TYR A 289 4.57 -11.40 -16.04
N ASP A 290 4.21 -12.55 -16.60
CA ASP A 290 2.89 -13.17 -16.43
C ASP A 290 2.77 -13.95 -15.10
N GLU A 291 1.66 -14.66 -14.90
CA GLU A 291 1.37 -15.42 -13.68
C GLU A 291 2.29 -16.64 -13.52
N GLU A 292 2.80 -17.16 -14.63
CA GLU A 292 3.79 -18.24 -14.69
C GLU A 292 5.22 -17.74 -14.41
N GLY A 293 5.43 -16.42 -14.36
CA GLY A 293 6.73 -15.80 -14.10
C GLY A 293 7.59 -15.63 -15.35
N GLU A 294 7.02 -15.81 -16.54
CA GLU A 294 7.70 -15.60 -17.83
C GLU A 294 7.70 -14.12 -18.20
N ARG A 295 8.84 -13.62 -18.68
CA ARG A 295 8.98 -12.21 -19.06
C ARG A 295 8.19 -11.93 -20.34
N VAL A 296 7.18 -11.08 -20.25
CA VAL A 296 6.31 -10.73 -21.40
C VAL A 296 6.74 -9.46 -22.13
N GLY A 297 7.47 -8.55 -21.47
CA GLY A 297 7.94 -7.33 -22.11
C GLY A 297 8.62 -6.36 -21.16
N ASN A 298 9.12 -5.26 -21.72
CA ASN A 298 9.69 -4.15 -20.97
C ASN A 298 9.28 -2.83 -21.63
N GLU A 299 8.67 -1.94 -20.85
CA GLU A 299 8.29 -0.61 -21.28
C GLU A 299 8.19 0.32 -20.05
N PRO A 300 9.02 1.38 -19.97
CA PRO A 300 8.99 2.31 -18.85
C PRO A 300 7.70 3.12 -18.82
N THR A 301 7.07 3.20 -17.64
CA THR A 301 5.93 4.08 -17.40
C THR A 301 6.36 5.54 -17.58
N TYR A 302 5.85 6.17 -18.64
CA TYR A 302 6.40 7.43 -19.17
C TYR A 302 6.64 8.51 -18.10
N PHE A 303 5.63 8.87 -17.30
CA PHE A 303 5.75 9.93 -16.30
C PHE A 303 6.57 9.55 -15.06
N GLN A 304 6.81 8.25 -14.82
CA GLN A 304 7.63 7.79 -13.69
C GLN A 304 9.11 8.04 -13.95
N PHE A 305 9.51 7.94 -15.22
CA PHE A 305 10.91 8.08 -15.68
C PHE A 305 11.14 9.35 -16.52
N LEU A 306 10.12 10.19 -16.71
CA LEU A 306 10.26 11.52 -17.32
C LEU A 306 11.06 12.44 -16.40
N SER A 307 12.15 13.01 -16.93
CA SER A 307 12.98 13.97 -16.21
C SER A 307 12.14 15.16 -15.77
N MET A 308 12.27 15.52 -14.51
CA MET A 308 11.73 16.71 -13.90
C MET A 308 12.32 17.98 -14.49
N ARG A 309 13.38 17.91 -15.31
CA ARG A 309 13.88 19.04 -16.12
C ARG A 309 13.06 19.30 -17.37
N SER A 310 12.20 18.37 -17.77
CA SER A 310 11.31 18.57 -18.91
C SER A 310 10.33 19.72 -18.64
N THR A 311 9.71 20.22 -19.71
CA THR A 311 8.66 21.23 -19.62
C THR A 311 7.31 20.65 -20.02
N THR A 312 6.27 21.06 -19.31
CA THR A 312 4.89 20.76 -19.69
C THR A 312 4.39 21.67 -20.81
N SER A 313 3.62 21.13 -21.74
CA SER A 313 2.92 21.90 -22.78
C SER A 313 1.72 22.69 -22.24
N TYR A 314 1.27 22.39 -21.02
CA TYR A 314 0.12 23.04 -20.42
C TYR A 314 0.43 24.45 -19.91
N SER A 315 -0.50 25.37 -20.16
CA SER A 315 -0.51 26.71 -19.59
C SER A 315 -1.03 26.70 -18.15
N ALA A 316 -0.71 27.74 -17.38
CA ALA A 316 -1.25 27.96 -16.03
C ALA A 316 -2.79 27.82 -15.99
N LYS A 317 -3.49 28.40 -16.97
CA LYS A 317 -4.95 28.34 -17.07
C LYS A 317 -5.47 26.91 -17.29
N GLN A 318 -4.76 26.08 -18.04
CA GLN A 318 -5.17 24.69 -18.24
C GLN A 318 -4.95 23.86 -16.97
N LEU A 319 -3.83 24.09 -16.26
CA LEU A 319 -3.57 23.45 -14.98
C LEU A 319 -4.62 23.85 -13.93
N ASP A 320 -4.94 25.14 -13.82
CA ASP A 320 -5.99 25.64 -12.91
C ASP A 320 -7.38 25.08 -13.28
N LYS A 321 -7.69 25.01 -14.58
CA LYS A 321 -8.93 24.39 -15.05
C LYS A 321 -9.03 22.95 -14.54
N TYR A 322 -7.98 22.14 -14.75
CA TYR A 322 -7.96 20.77 -14.26
C TYR A 322 -8.10 20.68 -12.74
N ILE A 323 -7.39 21.54 -11.99
CA ILE A 323 -7.45 21.56 -10.52
C ILE A 323 -8.90 21.76 -10.06
N VAL A 324 -9.62 22.71 -10.64
CA VAL A 324 -11.02 22.97 -10.30
C VAL A 324 -11.89 21.75 -10.62
N GLU A 325 -11.82 21.22 -11.84
CA GLU A 325 -12.63 20.07 -12.28
C GLU A 325 -12.38 18.83 -11.40
N MET A 326 -11.12 18.53 -11.09
CA MET A 326 -10.75 17.42 -10.22
C MET A 326 -11.26 17.61 -8.79
N LEU A 327 -11.20 18.83 -8.23
CA LEU A 327 -11.69 19.10 -6.88
C LEU A 327 -13.21 19.03 -6.80
N GLU A 328 -13.92 19.46 -7.85
CA GLU A 328 -15.37 19.31 -7.96
C GLU A 328 -15.78 17.85 -7.98
N GLU A 329 -15.06 16.99 -8.72
CA GLU A 329 -15.26 15.54 -8.72
C GLU A 329 -14.99 14.95 -7.32
N ARG A 330 -13.86 15.30 -6.70
CA ARG A 330 -13.50 14.82 -5.35
C ARG A 330 -14.52 15.23 -4.30
N GLN A 331 -15.09 16.43 -4.41
CA GLN A 331 -16.09 16.92 -3.48
C GLN A 331 -17.35 16.04 -3.45
N GLN A 332 -17.70 15.37 -4.56
CA GLN A 332 -18.86 14.47 -4.63
C GLN A 332 -18.71 13.25 -3.70
N GLN A 333 -17.48 12.89 -3.31
CA GLN A 333 -17.20 11.80 -2.37
C GLN A 333 -17.56 12.16 -0.92
N GLY A 334 -17.79 13.45 -0.62
CA GLY A 334 -18.13 13.92 0.72
C GLY A 334 -17.01 13.68 1.75
N GLY A 335 -17.38 13.56 3.03
CA GLY A 335 -16.43 13.29 4.11
C GLY A 335 -15.27 14.29 4.16
N LYS A 336 -14.03 13.78 4.13
CA LYS A 336 -12.81 14.61 4.15
C LYS A 336 -12.67 15.55 2.94
N TYR A 337 -13.36 15.27 1.84
CA TYR A 337 -13.36 16.11 0.63
C TYR A 337 -14.53 17.09 0.57
N ALA A 338 -15.34 17.21 1.64
CA ALA A 338 -16.37 18.23 1.71
C ALA A 338 -15.76 19.62 1.49
N ASN A 339 -16.35 20.40 0.57
CA ASN A 339 -15.89 21.72 0.16
C ASN A 339 -14.50 21.74 -0.51
N ALA A 340 -14.03 20.62 -1.09
CA ALA A 340 -12.72 20.57 -1.76
C ALA A 340 -12.56 21.66 -2.84
N ALA A 341 -13.62 21.96 -3.59
CA ALA A 341 -13.62 22.97 -4.66
C ALA A 341 -13.44 24.41 -4.16
N THR A 342 -13.55 24.67 -2.85
CA THR A 342 -13.34 26.02 -2.26
C THR A 342 -12.26 26.05 -1.19
N LYS A 343 -11.96 24.91 -0.55
CA LYS A 343 -11.03 24.82 0.57
C LYS A 343 -9.62 24.37 0.16
N SER A 344 -9.48 23.61 -0.93
CA SER A 344 -8.20 23.02 -1.29
C SER A 344 -7.10 24.07 -1.47
N LYS A 345 -5.90 23.75 -0.96
CA LYS A 345 -4.70 24.55 -1.13
C LYS A 345 -4.09 24.47 -2.54
N LEU A 346 -4.67 23.67 -3.44
CA LEU A 346 -4.25 23.61 -4.84
C LEU A 346 -4.91 24.69 -5.71
N LEU A 347 -6.00 25.32 -5.24
CA LEU A 347 -6.72 26.32 -6.03
C LEU A 347 -5.82 27.49 -6.43
N GLY A 348 -5.73 27.78 -7.74
CA GLY A 348 -4.94 28.88 -8.30
C GLY A 348 -3.43 28.60 -8.41
N LEU A 349 -2.99 27.35 -8.23
CA LEU A 349 -1.58 26.99 -8.23
C LEU A 349 -0.93 27.09 -9.62
N GLY A 350 -1.71 27.10 -10.72
CA GLY A 350 -1.22 27.09 -12.09
C GLY A 350 -0.19 28.17 -12.40
N THR A 351 -0.39 29.40 -11.92
CA THR A 351 0.56 30.51 -12.14
C THR A 351 1.88 30.28 -11.41
N VAL A 352 1.82 29.79 -10.17
CA VAL A 352 3.02 29.46 -9.37
C VAL A 352 3.80 28.33 -10.04
N LEU A 353 3.11 27.29 -10.52
CA LEU A 353 3.75 26.15 -11.18
C LEU A 353 4.53 26.59 -12.42
N LYS A 354 3.93 27.41 -13.29
CA LYS A 354 4.64 27.91 -14.49
C LYS A 354 5.78 28.86 -14.15
N LYS A 355 5.64 29.67 -13.09
CA LYS A 355 6.75 30.48 -12.59
C LYS A 355 7.93 29.61 -12.15
N VAL A 356 7.67 28.56 -11.37
CA VAL A 356 8.70 27.62 -10.89
C VAL A 356 9.35 26.87 -12.05
N GLU A 357 8.57 26.41 -13.02
CA GLU A 357 9.12 25.76 -14.22
C GLU A 357 10.04 26.70 -15.01
N GLN A 358 9.66 27.97 -15.14
CA GLN A 358 10.45 28.98 -15.85
C GLN A 358 11.72 29.40 -15.08
N GLU A 359 11.61 29.64 -13.77
CA GLU A 359 12.70 30.22 -12.97
C GLU A 359 13.64 29.16 -12.38
N LEU A 360 13.12 27.97 -12.07
CA LEU A 360 13.84 26.90 -11.38
C LEU A 360 13.98 25.63 -12.24
N HIS A 361 13.45 25.60 -13.47
CA HIS A 361 13.61 24.50 -14.42
C HIS A 361 13.16 23.15 -13.83
N VAL A 362 11.98 23.14 -13.21
CA VAL A 362 11.32 21.92 -12.70
C VAL A 362 9.91 21.84 -13.28
N ASN A 363 9.59 20.72 -13.91
CA ASN A 363 8.35 20.48 -14.65
C ASN A 363 7.09 20.80 -13.82
N ALA A 364 6.26 21.71 -14.33
CA ALA A 364 5.06 22.18 -13.63
C ALA A 364 3.98 21.09 -13.45
N LEU A 365 3.82 20.18 -14.43
CA LEU A 365 2.88 19.07 -14.35
C LEU A 365 3.31 18.07 -13.27
N LEU A 366 4.60 17.74 -13.20
CA LEU A 366 5.12 16.80 -12.20
C LEU A 366 5.06 17.38 -10.78
N ILE A 367 5.30 18.68 -10.60
CA ILE A 367 5.08 19.33 -9.29
C ILE A 367 3.59 19.29 -8.90
N LEU A 368 2.67 19.53 -9.84
CA LEU A 368 1.24 19.42 -9.54
C LEU A 368 0.84 17.99 -9.13
N ALA A 369 1.33 17.00 -9.86
CA ALA A 369 1.12 15.59 -9.56
C ALA A 369 1.61 15.23 -8.15
N LEU A 370 2.81 15.69 -7.79
CA LEU A 370 3.37 15.50 -6.46
C LEU A 370 2.56 16.24 -5.39
N ALA A 371 2.14 17.47 -5.65
CA ALA A 371 1.31 18.25 -4.74
C ALA A 371 -0.01 17.54 -4.45
N GLN A 372 -0.67 16.97 -5.47
CA GLN A 372 -1.87 16.16 -5.28
C GLN A 372 -1.62 14.95 -4.37
N HIS A 373 -0.53 14.24 -4.62
CA HIS A 373 -0.16 13.03 -3.88
C HIS A 373 0.09 13.32 -2.40
N GLU A 374 0.98 14.27 -2.11
CA GLU A 374 1.49 14.55 -0.75
C GLU A 374 0.48 15.28 0.14
N SER A 375 -0.42 16.06 -0.46
CA SER A 375 -1.36 16.91 0.30
C SER A 375 -2.79 16.39 0.34
N ASP A 376 -3.03 15.18 -0.17
CA ASP A 376 -4.38 14.65 -0.39
C ASP A 376 -5.25 15.65 -1.16
N TYR A 377 -4.81 16.02 -2.36
CA TYR A 377 -5.44 17.05 -3.21
C TYR A 377 -5.55 18.43 -2.55
N GLY A 378 -4.61 18.78 -1.67
CA GLY A 378 -4.58 20.03 -0.91
C GLY A 378 -5.53 20.06 0.27
N MET A 379 -6.12 18.93 0.66
CA MET A 379 -7.16 18.83 1.69
C MET A 379 -6.64 18.31 3.03
N SER A 380 -5.42 17.76 3.09
CA SER A 380 -4.85 17.27 4.33
C SER A 380 -4.80 18.37 5.40
N ASN A 381 -5.03 17.99 6.66
CA ASN A 381 -4.95 18.93 7.78
C ASN A 381 -3.59 19.66 7.80
N HIS A 382 -2.52 18.95 7.47
CA HIS A 382 -1.18 19.52 7.41
C HIS A 382 -1.08 20.62 6.34
N ALA A 383 -1.53 20.37 5.11
CA ALA A 383 -1.55 21.37 4.05
C ALA A 383 -2.40 22.59 4.42
N GLN A 384 -3.56 22.36 5.04
CA GLN A 384 -4.49 23.41 5.44
C GLN A 384 -3.92 24.32 6.51
N THR A 385 -3.28 23.75 7.53
CA THR A 385 -2.74 24.48 8.69
C THR A 385 -1.40 25.14 8.40
N TYR A 386 -0.51 24.46 7.69
CA TYR A 386 0.89 24.87 7.58
C TYR A 386 1.27 25.47 6.22
N ASN A 387 0.35 25.49 5.25
CA ASN A 387 0.64 25.78 3.84
C ASN A 387 1.79 24.90 3.31
N ASN A 388 1.85 23.66 3.77
CA ASN A 388 2.88 22.70 3.38
C ASN A 388 2.23 21.55 2.62
N LEU A 389 2.30 21.61 1.29
CA LEU A 389 1.74 20.60 0.40
C LEU A 389 2.56 19.32 0.38
N PHE A 390 3.87 19.40 0.63
CA PHE A 390 4.81 18.30 0.37
C PHE A 390 5.42 17.68 1.64
N GLY A 391 4.88 18.03 2.82
CA GLY A 391 5.40 17.52 4.10
C GLY A 391 6.86 17.89 4.39
N LEU A 392 7.37 18.99 3.81
CA LEU A 392 8.78 19.36 3.95
C LEU A 392 9.14 19.67 5.41
N TYR A 393 10.31 19.19 5.84
CA TYR A 393 10.88 19.40 7.18
C TYR A 393 10.02 18.86 8.34
N VAL A 394 9.21 17.83 8.09
CA VAL A 394 8.52 17.08 9.14
C VAL A 394 9.40 15.91 9.52
N PHE A 395 9.93 15.93 10.74
CA PHE A 395 10.78 14.85 11.27
C PHE A 395 10.06 14.16 12.43
N ASP A 396 10.13 12.83 12.48
CA ASP A 396 9.48 12.02 13.53
C ASP A 396 9.97 12.39 14.94
N GLU A 397 11.25 12.72 15.07
CA GLU A 397 11.90 13.01 16.36
C GLU A 397 11.81 14.49 16.79
N ASN A 398 11.44 15.40 15.87
CA ASN A 398 11.27 16.83 16.16
C ASN A 398 10.13 17.41 15.31
N PRO A 399 8.87 17.18 15.71
CA PRO A 399 7.68 17.46 14.91
C PRO A 399 7.32 18.96 14.87
N ALA A 400 8.31 19.85 14.91
CA ALA A 400 8.09 21.28 14.68
C ALA A 400 7.64 21.48 13.22
N ASN A 401 6.35 21.28 12.97
CA ASN A 401 5.73 21.41 11.66
C ASN A 401 6.11 22.76 11.05
N LYS A 402 6.80 22.71 9.92
CA LYS A 402 7.22 23.91 9.21
C LYS A 402 6.00 24.59 8.60
N THR A 403 5.61 25.73 9.17
CA THR A 403 4.66 26.64 8.54
C THR A 403 5.36 27.46 7.45
N PHE A 404 4.79 27.46 6.26
CA PHE A 404 5.15 28.37 5.18
C PHE A 404 4.22 29.59 5.17
N SER A 405 4.76 30.75 4.84
CA SER A 405 3.98 32.00 4.74
C SER A 405 2.94 31.94 3.62
N SER A 406 3.20 31.15 2.57
CA SER A 406 2.29 30.93 1.45
C SER A 406 2.55 29.57 0.80
N ILE A 407 1.57 29.10 0.02
CA ILE A 407 1.72 27.91 -0.83
C ILE A 407 2.83 28.13 -1.87
N GLU A 408 2.94 29.32 -2.46
CA GLU A 408 4.04 29.66 -3.37
C GLU A 408 5.41 29.47 -2.71
N GLY A 409 5.58 29.92 -1.46
CA GLY A 409 6.82 29.72 -0.72
C GLY A 409 7.17 28.25 -0.52
N ASN A 410 6.17 27.39 -0.29
CA ASN A 410 6.36 25.95 -0.16
C ASN A 410 6.77 25.29 -1.48
N VAL A 411 6.18 25.68 -2.62
CA VAL A 411 6.58 25.16 -3.95
C VAL A 411 7.98 25.62 -4.34
N LEU A 412 8.32 26.88 -4.10
CA LEU A 412 9.67 27.41 -4.36
C LEU A 412 10.72 26.69 -3.51
N GLU A 413 10.40 26.38 -2.24
CA GLU A 413 11.27 25.62 -1.35
C GLU A 413 11.52 24.20 -1.85
N LEU A 414 10.45 23.48 -2.26
CA LEU A 414 10.58 22.16 -2.86
C LEU A 414 11.51 22.19 -4.07
N ALA A 415 11.22 23.05 -5.04
CA ALA A 415 11.96 23.09 -6.30
C ALA A 415 13.41 23.53 -6.09
N GLY A 416 13.65 24.57 -5.29
CA GLY A 416 14.97 25.15 -5.08
C GLY A 416 15.83 24.40 -4.07
N GLN A 417 15.33 24.19 -2.86
CA GLN A 417 16.14 23.68 -1.74
C GLN A 417 16.16 22.16 -1.63
N PHE A 418 15.17 21.46 -2.17
CA PHE A 418 15.16 19.99 -2.19
C PHE A 418 15.62 19.49 -3.55
N LEU A 419 14.80 19.69 -4.59
CA LEU A 419 15.00 19.05 -5.88
C LEU A 419 16.29 19.54 -6.57
N ASN A 420 16.42 20.85 -6.82
CA ASN A 420 17.58 21.42 -7.51
C ASN A 420 18.88 21.40 -6.71
N LYS A 421 18.81 21.26 -5.39
CA LYS A 421 20.01 21.26 -4.55
C LYS A 421 20.53 19.85 -4.27
N ASN A 422 19.62 18.90 -4.03
CA ASN A 422 20.01 17.60 -3.47
C ASN A 422 19.67 16.40 -4.36
N TYR A 423 18.64 16.47 -5.20
CA TYR A 423 18.11 15.27 -5.89
C TYR A 423 18.36 15.23 -7.40
N ILE A 424 18.13 16.33 -8.11
CA ILE A 424 18.12 16.31 -9.58
C ILE A 424 19.52 16.43 -10.18
N PRO A 425 20.38 17.39 -9.79
CA PRO A 425 21.66 17.57 -10.46
C PRO A 425 22.57 16.35 -10.26
N PRO A 426 23.26 15.87 -11.31
CA PRO A 426 24.25 14.82 -11.17
C PRO A 426 25.34 15.19 -10.16
N GLY A 427 25.63 14.27 -9.23
CA GLY A 427 26.59 14.47 -8.14
C GLY A 427 26.04 15.23 -6.92
N ALA A 428 24.76 15.61 -6.89
CA ALA A 428 24.13 16.09 -5.67
C ALA A 428 23.98 14.95 -4.64
N GLY A 429 23.89 15.29 -3.35
CA GLY A 429 24.02 14.32 -2.25
C GLY A 429 22.98 13.19 -2.24
N TYR A 430 21.84 13.37 -2.90
CA TYR A 430 20.77 12.36 -3.02
C TYR A 430 20.45 12.02 -4.49
N ALA A 431 21.34 12.37 -5.43
CA ALA A 431 21.08 12.22 -6.85
C ALA A 431 21.14 10.75 -7.30
N HIS A 432 20.02 10.24 -7.79
CA HIS A 432 19.89 8.90 -8.39
C HIS A 432 19.13 8.94 -9.72
N GLY A 433 19.06 10.10 -10.37
CA GLY A 433 18.26 10.34 -11.56
C GLY A 433 17.27 11.49 -11.36
N ALA A 434 16.98 12.22 -12.43
CA ALA A 434 16.19 13.45 -12.41
C ALA A 434 14.66 13.24 -12.47
N TYR A 435 14.15 12.06 -12.12
CA TYR A 435 12.75 11.66 -12.30
C TYR A 435 12.18 11.03 -11.02
N PHE A 436 10.87 10.74 -10.96
CA PHE A 436 10.26 10.15 -9.76
C PHE A 436 10.88 8.80 -9.39
N GLY A 437 10.92 7.88 -10.35
CA GLY A 437 11.64 6.62 -10.26
C GLY A 437 11.07 5.60 -9.27
N ASN A 438 11.93 4.84 -8.63
CA ASN A 438 11.65 3.71 -7.75
C ASN A 438 12.73 3.63 -6.64
N LYS A 439 12.89 2.47 -5.98
CA LYS A 439 13.84 2.33 -4.87
C LYS A 439 15.32 2.22 -5.27
N VAL A 440 15.63 2.17 -6.57
CA VAL A 440 17.01 2.08 -7.09
C VAL A 440 17.39 3.29 -7.94
N GLN A 441 16.40 3.98 -8.51
CA GLN A 441 16.62 5.12 -9.40
C GLN A 441 15.60 6.23 -9.14
N GLY A 442 15.97 7.47 -9.43
CA GLY A 442 15.16 8.67 -9.26
C GLY A 442 15.06 9.18 -7.82
N VAL A 443 14.16 10.13 -7.62
CA VAL A 443 13.93 10.83 -6.36
C VAL A 443 13.52 9.87 -5.23
N ASN A 444 12.77 8.80 -5.55
CA ASN A 444 12.22 7.89 -4.55
C ASN A 444 13.27 7.09 -3.75
N VAL A 445 14.51 6.99 -4.24
CA VAL A 445 15.59 6.28 -3.53
C VAL A 445 15.82 6.87 -2.13
N ARG A 446 15.70 8.20 -2.00
CA ARG A 446 15.99 8.93 -0.74
C ARG A 446 14.87 9.85 -0.26
N TYR A 447 13.77 10.00 -1.01
CA TYR A 447 12.72 10.97 -0.69
C TYR A 447 11.63 10.41 0.24
N ALA A 448 11.06 9.24 -0.09
CA ALA A 448 9.94 8.65 0.65
C ALA A 448 10.26 7.21 1.05
N SER A 449 9.70 6.70 2.15
CA SER A 449 9.82 5.29 2.53
C SER A 449 8.91 4.38 1.68
N ASP A 450 7.81 4.91 1.15
CA ASP A 450 6.92 4.17 0.26
C ASP A 450 7.63 3.76 -1.05
N GLN A 451 7.85 2.46 -1.22
CA GLN A 451 8.52 1.89 -2.39
C GLN A 451 7.81 2.17 -3.71
N PHE A 452 6.50 2.43 -3.67
CA PHE A 452 5.68 2.74 -4.84
C PHE A 452 5.38 4.23 -4.99
N TRP A 453 5.97 5.11 -4.17
CA TRP A 453 5.76 6.56 -4.21
C TRP A 453 5.96 7.13 -5.62
N GLY A 454 7.03 6.73 -6.31
CA GLY A 454 7.33 7.25 -7.65
C GLY A 454 6.25 6.88 -8.68
N ALA A 455 5.74 5.64 -8.62
CA ALA A 455 4.63 5.21 -9.46
C ALA A 455 3.31 5.93 -9.10
N LYS A 456 3.03 6.13 -7.80
CA LYS A 456 1.84 6.85 -7.31
C LYS A 456 1.83 8.31 -7.76
N ALA A 457 2.94 9.03 -7.56
CA ALA A 457 3.12 10.41 -8.00
C ALA A 457 3.03 10.52 -9.53
N ALA A 458 3.69 9.63 -10.28
CA ALA A 458 3.61 9.60 -11.74
C ALA A 458 2.20 9.28 -12.26
N GLY A 459 1.47 8.39 -11.59
CA GLY A 459 0.07 8.07 -11.93
C GLY A 459 -0.86 9.26 -11.78
N HIS A 460 -0.56 10.22 -10.89
CA HIS A 460 -1.24 11.53 -10.91
C HIS A 460 -0.92 12.31 -12.19
N ALA A 461 0.35 12.43 -12.57
CA ALA A 461 0.75 13.14 -13.80
C ALA A 461 0.06 12.57 -15.05
N TYR A 462 0.01 11.25 -15.18
CA TYR A 462 -0.69 10.56 -16.26
C TYR A 462 -2.19 10.90 -16.30
N ARG A 463 -2.88 10.86 -15.16
CA ARG A 463 -4.32 11.20 -15.08
C ARG A 463 -4.58 12.69 -15.35
N ILE A 464 -3.69 13.58 -14.91
CA ILE A 464 -3.77 15.02 -15.23
C ILE A 464 -3.65 15.22 -16.74
N ASP A 465 -2.62 14.65 -17.37
CA ASP A 465 -2.37 14.78 -18.81
C ASP A 465 -3.55 14.23 -19.61
N ARG A 466 -4.06 13.04 -19.27
CA ARG A 466 -5.23 12.44 -19.93
C ARG A 466 -6.47 13.33 -19.82
N ALA A 467 -6.76 13.86 -18.63
CA ALA A 467 -7.88 14.79 -18.42
C ALA A 467 -7.74 16.10 -19.23
N LEU A 468 -6.51 16.53 -19.50
CA LEU A 468 -6.20 17.71 -20.29
C LEU A 468 -5.94 17.42 -21.79
N GLY A 469 -6.22 16.19 -22.23
CA GLY A 469 -6.19 15.79 -23.64
C GLY A 469 -4.87 15.19 -24.14
N GLY A 470 -4.01 14.68 -23.26
CA GLY A 470 -2.88 13.81 -23.61
C GLY A 470 -1.77 14.51 -24.40
N LYS A 471 -1.34 15.71 -23.99
CA LYS A 471 -0.39 16.52 -24.78
C LYS A 471 1.06 16.34 -24.37
N ASP A 472 1.31 15.84 -23.17
CA ASP A 472 2.63 15.61 -22.62
C ASP A 472 3.05 14.14 -22.62
N PHE A 473 2.10 13.19 -22.59
CA PHE A 473 2.41 11.77 -22.74
C PHE A 473 3.18 11.52 -24.03
N GLU A 474 4.33 10.86 -23.91
CA GLU A 474 5.28 10.65 -25.01
C GLU A 474 5.64 11.93 -25.79
N ARG A 475 5.65 13.11 -25.17
CA ARG A 475 6.21 14.32 -25.79
C ARG A 475 7.72 14.22 -25.99
N TYR A 476 8.39 13.53 -25.07
CA TYR A 476 9.81 13.19 -25.12
C TYR A 476 9.94 11.67 -25.26
N ASP A 477 11.14 11.19 -25.58
CA ASP A 477 11.45 9.77 -25.52
C ASP A 477 12.16 9.48 -24.19
N ILE A 478 11.80 8.38 -23.53
CA ILE A 478 12.50 7.89 -22.34
C ILE A 478 13.44 6.79 -22.80
N ALA A 479 14.75 7.02 -22.69
CA ALA A 479 15.76 6.08 -23.14
C ALA A 479 16.56 5.56 -21.95
N ARG A 480 16.81 4.25 -21.91
CA ARG A 480 17.58 3.62 -20.83
C ARG A 480 19.06 3.64 -21.20
N VAL A 481 19.98 3.85 -20.26
CA VAL A 481 21.40 3.62 -20.52
C VAL A 481 21.63 2.12 -20.79
N ASN A 482 22.34 1.81 -21.87
CA ASN A 482 22.53 0.44 -22.29
C ASN A 482 23.44 -0.36 -21.35
N ASP A 483 23.29 -1.68 -21.37
CA ASP A 483 24.00 -2.56 -20.44
C ASP A 483 25.53 -2.53 -20.65
N ASP A 484 26.01 -2.31 -21.88
CA ASP A 484 27.44 -2.20 -22.19
C ASP A 484 28.14 -1.08 -21.39
N ILE A 485 27.47 0.05 -21.17
CA ILE A 485 28.02 1.17 -20.39
C ILE A 485 28.07 0.82 -18.90
N LEU A 486 27.09 0.05 -18.42
CA LEU A 486 27.06 -0.43 -17.03
C LEU A 486 28.27 -1.30 -16.74
N GLU A 487 28.58 -2.23 -17.65
CA GLU A 487 29.68 -3.17 -17.47
C GLU A 487 31.07 -2.52 -17.60
N GLN A 488 31.21 -1.50 -18.46
CA GLN A 488 32.51 -0.91 -18.78
C GLN A 488 32.94 0.20 -17.83
N SER A 489 32.02 1.09 -17.46
CA SER A 489 32.39 2.34 -16.79
C SER A 489 31.40 2.80 -15.73
N ASN A 490 30.15 2.32 -15.74
CA ASN A 490 29.04 2.91 -14.99
C ASN A 490 28.94 4.44 -15.18
N ARG A 491 29.34 4.92 -16.35
CA ARG A 491 29.53 6.36 -16.61
C ARG A 491 28.97 6.72 -17.96
N LEU A 492 27.92 7.56 -17.96
CA LEU A 492 27.41 8.18 -19.18
C LEU A 492 27.90 9.63 -19.26
N ASP A 493 28.79 9.89 -20.22
CA ASP A 493 29.24 11.24 -20.52
C ASP A 493 28.24 11.98 -21.41
N VAL A 494 27.88 13.19 -20.98
CA VAL A 494 27.01 14.09 -21.73
C VAL A 494 27.83 15.23 -22.30
N TYR A 495 27.74 15.42 -23.61
CA TYR A 495 28.58 16.34 -24.37
C TYR A 495 27.85 17.65 -24.69
N ALA A 496 28.62 18.75 -24.77
CA ALA A 496 28.10 20.07 -25.14
C ALA A 496 27.57 20.11 -26.59
N GLN A 497 28.16 19.29 -27.46
CA GLN A 497 27.89 19.24 -28.89
C GLN A 497 27.87 17.78 -29.35
N LYS A 498 27.48 17.55 -30.61
CA LYS A 498 27.45 16.22 -31.24
C LYS A 498 28.86 15.73 -31.61
N ASN A 499 29.78 15.78 -30.66
CA ASN A 499 31.17 15.36 -30.76
C ASN A 499 31.65 14.87 -29.38
N ASP A 500 32.79 14.18 -29.35
CA ASP A 500 33.35 13.67 -28.08
C ASP A 500 34.32 14.66 -27.41
N GLU A 501 34.25 15.95 -27.73
CA GLU A 501 35.32 16.90 -27.36
C GLU A 501 35.13 17.53 -25.98
N GLN A 502 33.89 17.85 -25.61
CA GLN A 502 33.59 18.57 -24.38
C GLN A 502 32.45 17.91 -23.59
N VAL A 503 32.82 17.15 -22.56
CA VAL A 503 31.88 16.66 -21.55
C VAL A 503 31.43 17.83 -20.67
N ILE A 504 30.11 18.03 -20.54
CA ILE A 504 29.51 19.10 -19.74
C ILE A 504 29.06 18.63 -18.36
N TYR A 505 28.67 17.37 -18.26
CA TYR A 505 28.45 16.65 -17.01
C TYR A 505 28.39 15.15 -17.30
N THR A 506 28.32 14.36 -16.24
CA THR A 506 28.29 12.91 -16.30
C THR A 506 27.12 12.41 -15.47
N ILE A 507 26.41 11.42 -15.99
CA ILE A 507 25.39 10.67 -15.27
C ILE A 507 26.03 9.37 -14.76
N ASP A 508 25.82 9.06 -13.49
CA ASP A 508 26.12 7.73 -12.96
C ASP A 508 25.19 6.75 -13.65
N ALA A 509 25.72 5.82 -14.43
CA ALA A 509 24.89 4.92 -15.21
C ALA A 509 24.28 3.79 -14.38
N ALA A 510 24.70 3.61 -13.11
CA ALA A 510 24.30 2.49 -12.27
C ALA A 510 22.79 2.19 -12.33
N HIS A 511 22.48 0.88 -12.29
CA HIS A 511 21.13 0.33 -12.41
C HIS A 511 20.44 0.61 -13.76
N GLY A 512 21.15 1.11 -14.78
CA GLY A 512 20.58 1.43 -16.09
C GLY A 512 19.69 2.67 -16.05
N GLN A 513 20.26 3.82 -15.61
CA GLN A 513 19.52 5.09 -15.50
C GLN A 513 18.76 5.44 -16.78
N PHE A 514 17.66 6.18 -16.63
CA PHE A 514 16.93 6.73 -17.76
C PHE A 514 17.39 8.15 -18.08
N VAL A 515 17.41 8.49 -19.36
CA VAL A 515 17.57 9.87 -19.84
C VAL A 515 16.34 10.27 -20.65
N THR A 516 15.92 11.52 -20.48
CA THR A 516 14.83 12.09 -21.29
C THR A 516 15.41 12.72 -22.55
N ALA A 517 15.05 12.18 -23.70
CA ALA A 517 15.53 12.62 -24.99
C ALA A 517 14.47 13.41 -25.77
N HIS A 518 14.92 14.38 -26.57
CA HIS A 518 14.06 14.97 -27.59
C HIS A 518 13.73 13.92 -28.67
N LYS A 519 12.48 13.91 -29.15
CA LYS A 519 12.05 13.04 -30.27
C LYS A 519 13.00 13.25 -31.45
N SER A 520 13.70 12.17 -31.82
CA SER A 520 14.94 12.29 -32.59
C SER A 520 14.73 12.65 -34.07
N ALA A 521 15.73 13.33 -34.63
CA ALA A 521 16.04 13.37 -36.05
C ALA A 521 17.24 12.45 -36.38
N SER A 522 17.45 12.14 -37.66
CA SER A 522 18.50 11.23 -38.17
C SER A 522 19.91 11.51 -37.62
N GLY A 523 20.73 10.46 -37.44
CA GLY A 523 22.15 10.56 -37.04
C GLY A 523 22.52 9.67 -35.85
N SER A 524 23.81 9.64 -35.49
CA SER A 524 24.40 8.82 -34.42
C SER A 524 24.33 9.42 -33.02
N TRP A 525 23.81 10.64 -32.89
CA TRP A 525 23.71 11.40 -31.64
C TRP A 525 22.26 11.67 -31.28
N ARG A 526 21.96 11.77 -29.98
CA ARG A 526 20.65 12.14 -29.44
C ARG A 526 20.81 13.35 -28.53
N ALA A 527 19.94 14.34 -28.70
CA ALA A 527 19.82 15.45 -27.76
C ALA A 527 18.96 14.99 -26.57
N ILE A 528 19.45 15.24 -25.37
CA ILE A 528 18.77 14.94 -24.11
C ILE A 528 18.55 16.21 -23.31
N ILE A 529 17.48 16.23 -22.53
CA ILE A 529 17.24 17.28 -21.54
C ILE A 529 18.33 17.18 -20.49
N SER A 530 18.96 18.31 -20.16
CA SER A 530 20.11 18.30 -19.26
C SER A 530 19.71 18.26 -17.78
N ASP A 531 20.11 17.20 -17.08
CA ASP A 531 19.83 17.01 -15.66
C ASP A 531 20.58 18.00 -14.76
N SER A 532 21.72 18.52 -15.24
CA SER A 532 22.59 19.43 -14.50
C SER A 532 21.93 20.77 -14.12
N GLY A 533 20.92 21.21 -14.88
CA GLY A 533 20.32 22.54 -14.75
C GLY A 533 21.23 23.71 -15.14
N ARG A 534 22.46 23.45 -15.61
CA ARG A 534 23.40 24.47 -16.13
C ARG A 534 23.28 24.68 -17.63
N TYR A 535 22.70 23.71 -18.31
CA TYR A 535 22.50 23.66 -19.76
C TYR A 535 21.05 23.24 -20.02
N ASP A 536 20.45 23.74 -21.09
CA ASP A 536 19.10 23.36 -21.50
C ASP A 536 19.08 21.90 -22.03
N GLU A 537 20.08 21.56 -22.85
CA GLU A 537 20.25 20.23 -23.43
C GLU A 537 21.73 19.80 -23.43
N GLY A 538 21.93 18.50 -23.61
CA GLY A 538 23.23 17.89 -23.88
C GLY A 538 23.09 16.77 -24.91
N TYR A 539 24.22 16.18 -25.30
CA TYR A 539 24.25 15.17 -26.35
C TYR A 539 24.89 13.88 -25.88
N VAL A 540 24.28 12.75 -26.23
CA VAL A 540 24.83 11.40 -26.03
C VAL A 540 24.81 10.65 -27.35
N ARG A 541 25.68 9.64 -27.48
CA ARG A 541 25.64 8.73 -28.62
C ARG A 541 24.38 7.87 -28.55
N LYS A 542 23.76 7.55 -29.69
CA LYS A 542 22.63 6.61 -29.71
C LYS A 542 23.03 5.20 -29.33
N SER A 543 24.30 4.83 -29.52
CA SER A 543 24.81 3.50 -29.20
C SER A 543 24.99 3.24 -27.70
N VAL A 544 24.73 4.22 -26.83
CA VAL A 544 24.89 4.09 -25.37
C VAL A 544 23.55 4.16 -24.63
N ILE A 545 22.45 4.20 -25.37
CA ILE A 545 21.09 4.26 -24.83
C ILE A 545 20.14 3.43 -25.70
N ASP A 546 19.16 2.78 -25.08
CA ASP A 546 18.13 1.95 -25.72
C ASP A 546 16.78 2.69 -25.80
#